data_AF-N9MUN4-F1
#
_entry.id   AF-N9MUN4-F1
#
_cell.length_a   1.000
_cell.length_b   1.000
_cell.length_c   1.000
_cell.angle_alpha   90.00
_cell.angle_beta   90.00
_cell.angle_gamma   90.00
#
_symmetry.space_group_name_H-M   'P 1'
#
loop_
_entity.id
_entity.type
_entity.pdbx_description
1 polymer ?
#
loop_
_entity_poly.entity_id
_entity_poly.type
_entity_poly.pdbx_seq_one_letter_code
_entity_poly.pdbx_strand_id
1 'polypeptide(L)'
;MGRPQIFLKDWCLEDSLLKAEFLKKESENQEGLVRRTNGGYIPNLDIYPQFQLQDSIHGILSNGMQIWLSPSCYEKLKAKFRTFKKKVKDKNKVKKQYQLNKETANFLSAFKEQNHYDREEVVVEYLVTKYQNQKLQFEHFDKLDRSSIRVQHLKNELDHCKKLCAQNESDKLFLQVHVNELNDLLARAYLFNEFLKETLKEHEIEYYQPVIKDDDVEKYKAEIRNNLRTYLK
;
A
#
# COMPACT_ATOMS: atom_id res chain seq x y z
N MET A 1 -20.03 -23.05 -47.13
CA MET A 1 -19.00 -22.01 -47.41
C MET A 1 -17.65 -22.51 -46.92
N GLY A 2 -16.84 -23.07 -47.82
CA GLY A 2 -15.50 -23.56 -47.47
C GLY A 2 -14.56 -22.40 -47.16
N ARG A 3 -13.71 -22.55 -46.14
CA ARG A 3 -12.72 -21.53 -45.76
C ARG A 3 -11.75 -21.31 -46.93
N PRO A 4 -11.40 -20.07 -47.30
CA PRO A 4 -10.48 -19.82 -48.41
C PRO A 4 -9.14 -20.53 -48.17
N GLN A 5 -8.62 -21.16 -49.22
CA GLN A 5 -7.37 -21.91 -49.17
C GLN A 5 -6.21 -20.92 -49.10
N ILE A 6 -5.60 -20.78 -47.92
CA ILE A 6 -4.44 -19.91 -47.73
C ILE A 6 -3.21 -20.63 -48.29
N PHE A 7 -2.58 -20.05 -49.30
CA PHE A 7 -1.33 -20.57 -49.87
C PHE A 7 -0.16 -20.39 -48.90
N LEU A 8 0.85 -21.24 -49.00
CA LEU A 8 2.02 -21.20 -48.10
C LEU A 8 2.70 -19.83 -48.11
N LYS A 9 2.81 -19.19 -49.28
CA LYS A 9 3.34 -17.83 -49.44
C LYS A 9 2.62 -16.80 -48.55
N ASP A 10 1.29 -16.84 -48.53
CA ASP A 10 0.47 -15.88 -47.79
C ASP A 10 0.45 -16.24 -46.30
N TRP A 11 0.49 -17.55 -46.00
CA TRP A 11 0.60 -18.03 -44.64
C TRP A 11 1.93 -17.62 -43.99
N CYS A 12 3.05 -17.53 -44.72
CA CYS A 12 4.31 -17.07 -44.14
C CYS A 12 4.30 -15.58 -43.74
N LEU A 13 3.40 -14.78 -44.30
CA LEU A 13 3.30 -13.33 -44.04
C LEU A 13 2.54 -13.00 -42.75
N GLU A 14 1.44 -13.69 -42.48
CA GLU A 14 0.66 -13.48 -41.25
C GLU A 14 1.38 -14.05 -40.01
N ASP A 15 1.29 -13.41 -38.85
CA ASP A 15 1.91 -13.88 -37.58
C ASP A 15 3.40 -14.30 -37.75
N SER A 16 4.13 -13.65 -38.64
CA SER A 16 5.39 -14.16 -39.20
C SER A 16 6.46 -14.47 -38.15
N LEU A 17 6.60 -13.65 -37.11
CA LEU A 17 7.51 -13.89 -35.97
C LEU A 17 7.14 -15.16 -35.19
N LEU A 18 5.85 -15.32 -34.88
CA LEU A 18 5.30 -16.49 -34.17
C LEU A 18 5.48 -17.78 -35.00
N LYS A 19 5.34 -17.69 -36.33
CA LYS A 19 5.57 -18.81 -37.25
C LYS A 19 7.05 -19.17 -37.35
N ALA A 20 7.95 -18.19 -37.37
CA ALA A 20 9.38 -18.44 -37.35
C ALA A 20 9.82 -19.13 -36.03
N GLU A 21 9.31 -18.68 -34.88
CA GLU A 21 9.56 -19.33 -33.59
C GLU A 21 9.00 -20.76 -33.54
N PHE A 22 7.78 -20.94 -34.04
CA PHE A 22 7.15 -22.25 -34.15
C PHE A 22 7.98 -23.22 -35.00
N LEU A 23 8.40 -22.81 -36.20
CA LEU A 23 9.20 -23.64 -37.11
C LEU A 23 10.56 -23.98 -36.53
N LYS A 24 11.19 -23.04 -35.82
CA LYS A 24 12.43 -23.30 -35.09
C LYS A 24 12.22 -24.43 -34.07
N LYS A 25 11.25 -24.29 -33.16
CA LYS A 25 10.91 -25.32 -32.15
C LYS A 25 10.53 -26.66 -32.79
N GLU A 26 9.80 -26.61 -33.89
CA GLU A 26 9.35 -27.82 -34.57
C GLU A 26 10.49 -28.52 -35.30
N SER A 27 11.54 -27.80 -35.71
CA SER A 27 12.75 -28.38 -36.31
C SER A 27 13.77 -28.93 -35.31
N GLU A 28 13.72 -28.44 -34.06
CA GLU A 28 14.52 -28.96 -32.96
C GLU A 28 13.93 -30.26 -32.37
N ASN A 29 12.66 -30.55 -32.66
CA ASN A 29 12.00 -31.78 -32.24
C ASN A 29 12.32 -32.94 -33.21
N GLN A 30 12.78 -34.08 -32.68
CA GLN A 30 13.08 -35.28 -33.48
C GLN A 30 11.85 -35.81 -34.24
N GLU A 31 10.66 -35.73 -33.64
CA GLU A 31 9.36 -36.06 -34.27
C GLU A 31 8.67 -34.85 -34.93
N GLY A 32 9.43 -33.77 -35.11
CA GLY A 32 8.98 -32.56 -35.79
C GLY A 32 8.59 -32.80 -37.24
N LEU A 33 7.61 -32.05 -37.75
CA LEU A 33 7.19 -32.17 -39.16
C LEU A 33 8.20 -31.60 -40.15
N VAL A 34 9.09 -30.74 -39.69
CA VAL A 34 10.09 -30.03 -40.51
C VAL A 34 11.48 -30.21 -39.91
N ARG A 35 12.51 -30.14 -40.75
CA ARG A 35 13.92 -30.05 -40.35
C ARG A 35 14.53 -28.79 -40.91
N ARG A 36 15.50 -28.25 -40.16
CA ARG A 36 16.26 -27.08 -40.58
C ARG A 36 17.42 -27.52 -41.48
N THR A 37 17.58 -26.82 -42.59
CA THR A 37 18.73 -26.92 -43.50
C THR A 37 19.42 -25.56 -43.59
N ASN A 38 20.60 -25.51 -44.22
CA ASN A 38 21.39 -24.28 -44.34
C ASN A 38 20.65 -23.12 -45.04
N GLY A 39 19.62 -23.43 -45.86
CA GLY A 39 18.83 -22.43 -46.59
C GLY A 39 17.40 -22.24 -46.07
N GLY A 40 16.94 -23.01 -45.07
CA GLY A 40 15.53 -22.94 -44.68
C GLY A 40 14.98 -24.17 -43.96
N TYR A 41 13.71 -24.46 -44.20
CA TYR A 41 12.97 -25.59 -43.63
C TYR A 41 12.47 -26.51 -44.74
N ILE A 42 12.68 -27.82 -44.57
CA ILE A 42 12.13 -28.88 -45.43
C ILE A 42 11.32 -29.85 -44.58
N PRO A 43 10.47 -30.73 -45.15
CA PRO A 43 9.79 -31.76 -44.36
C PRO A 43 10.81 -32.70 -43.72
N ASN A 44 10.47 -33.20 -42.54
CA ASN A 44 11.28 -34.22 -41.89
C ASN A 44 11.23 -35.50 -42.74
N LEU A 45 12.37 -35.89 -43.31
CA LEU A 45 12.49 -37.02 -44.23
C LEU A 45 12.19 -38.37 -43.56
N ASP A 46 12.33 -38.46 -42.24
CA ASP A 46 11.98 -39.67 -41.48
C ASP A 46 10.46 -39.88 -41.45
N ILE A 47 9.68 -38.79 -41.56
CA ILE A 47 8.20 -38.80 -41.59
C ILE A 47 7.69 -38.75 -43.04
N TYR A 48 8.44 -38.09 -43.92
CA TYR A 48 8.11 -37.89 -45.33
C TYR A 48 9.25 -38.40 -46.23
N PRO A 49 9.49 -39.73 -46.28
CA PRO A 49 10.63 -40.30 -47.01
C PRO A 49 10.52 -40.13 -48.53
N GLN A 50 9.30 -39.92 -49.04
CA GLN A 50 9.03 -39.71 -50.47
C GLN A 50 9.06 -38.24 -50.90
N PHE A 51 9.53 -37.33 -50.04
CA PHE A 51 9.55 -35.91 -50.37
C PHE A 51 10.53 -35.61 -51.52
N GLN A 52 10.01 -35.02 -52.59
CA GLN A 52 10.80 -34.47 -53.69
C GLN A 52 10.56 -32.96 -53.81
N LEU A 53 11.64 -32.21 -54.05
CA LEU A 53 11.58 -30.75 -54.17
C LEU A 53 10.74 -30.27 -55.37
N GLN A 54 10.62 -31.06 -56.43
CA GLN A 54 9.90 -30.69 -57.65
C GLN A 54 8.39 -30.50 -57.43
N ASP A 55 7.78 -31.23 -56.48
CA ASP A 55 6.35 -31.14 -56.15
C ASP A 55 6.07 -30.31 -54.89
N SER A 56 7.06 -29.54 -54.44
CA SER A 56 6.98 -28.80 -53.19
C SER A 56 6.41 -27.39 -53.38
N ILE A 57 5.60 -26.97 -52.42
CA ILE A 57 5.14 -25.58 -52.28
C ILE A 57 6.19 -24.78 -51.52
N HIS A 58 6.41 -23.55 -51.98
CA HIS A 58 7.44 -22.65 -51.45
C HIS A 58 6.84 -21.45 -50.71
N GLY A 59 7.52 -21.00 -49.66
CA GLY A 59 7.25 -19.75 -48.96
C GLY A 59 8.53 -19.14 -48.40
N ILE A 60 8.50 -17.84 -48.10
CA ILE A 60 9.60 -17.11 -47.48
C ILE A 60 9.10 -16.55 -46.15
N LEU A 61 9.80 -16.87 -45.06
CA LEU A 61 9.51 -16.36 -43.73
C LEU A 61 10.05 -14.93 -43.57
N SER A 62 9.55 -14.20 -42.57
CA SER A 62 9.99 -12.82 -42.30
C SER A 62 11.47 -12.67 -41.94
N ASN A 63 12.12 -13.76 -41.50
CA ASN A 63 13.56 -13.80 -41.23
C ASN A 63 14.41 -14.16 -42.47
N GLY A 64 13.81 -14.18 -43.67
CA GLY A 64 14.49 -14.49 -44.93
C GLY A 64 14.72 -15.98 -45.19
N MET A 65 14.35 -16.87 -44.25
CA MET A 65 14.48 -18.32 -44.46
C MET A 65 13.40 -18.84 -45.40
N GLN A 66 13.80 -19.75 -46.29
CA GLN A 66 12.87 -20.41 -47.19
C GLN A 66 12.18 -21.59 -46.50
N ILE A 67 10.98 -21.92 -46.93
CA ILE A 67 10.30 -23.13 -46.51
C ILE A 67 9.74 -23.86 -47.73
N TRP A 68 10.11 -25.12 -47.86
CA TRP A 68 9.68 -26.02 -48.92
C TRP A 68 8.91 -27.15 -48.29
N LEU A 69 7.66 -27.39 -48.68
CA LEU A 69 6.83 -28.43 -48.07
C LEU A 69 6.03 -29.18 -49.12
N SER A 70 5.66 -30.43 -48.84
CA SER A 70 4.55 -31.05 -49.59
C SER A 70 3.20 -30.48 -49.13
N PRO A 71 2.15 -30.49 -49.97
CA PRO A 71 0.81 -30.04 -49.58
C PRO A 71 0.29 -30.74 -48.31
N SER A 72 0.55 -32.05 -48.18
CA SER A 72 0.14 -32.84 -47.01
C SER A 72 0.90 -32.46 -45.74
N CYS A 73 2.19 -32.12 -45.84
CA CYS A 73 2.97 -31.59 -44.73
C CYS A 73 2.47 -30.21 -44.30
N TYR A 74 2.14 -29.34 -45.25
CA TYR A 74 1.63 -28.00 -44.97
C TYR A 74 0.30 -28.02 -44.21
N GLU A 75 -0.64 -28.90 -44.55
CA GLU A 75 -1.90 -29.01 -43.79
C GLU A 75 -1.67 -29.43 -42.34
N LYS A 76 -0.80 -30.42 -42.09
CA LYS A 76 -0.45 -30.84 -40.72
C LYS A 76 0.30 -29.74 -39.97
N LEU A 77 1.20 -29.02 -40.65
CA LEU A 77 1.94 -27.91 -40.09
C LEU A 77 1.01 -26.76 -39.67
N LYS A 78 0.04 -26.40 -40.51
CA LYS A 78 -1.01 -25.42 -40.18
C LYS A 78 -1.79 -25.82 -38.93
N ALA A 79 -2.17 -27.09 -38.82
CA ALA A 79 -2.89 -27.59 -37.65
C ALA A 79 -2.04 -27.48 -36.38
N LYS A 80 -0.77 -27.91 -36.42
CA LYS A 80 0.16 -27.77 -35.28
C LYS A 80 0.42 -26.31 -34.91
N PHE A 81 0.57 -25.42 -35.88
CA PHE A 81 0.73 -23.99 -35.63
C PHE A 81 -0.49 -23.39 -34.91
N ARG A 82 -1.72 -23.75 -35.29
CA ARG A 82 -2.93 -23.29 -34.58
C ARG A 82 -2.90 -23.68 -33.10
N THR A 83 -2.47 -24.90 -32.80
CA THR A 83 -2.31 -25.39 -31.42
C THR A 83 -1.20 -24.63 -30.68
N PHE A 84 -0.05 -24.41 -31.34
CA PHE A 84 1.05 -23.62 -30.78
C PHE A 84 0.64 -22.18 -30.47
N LYS A 85 0.01 -21.49 -31.44
CA LYS A 85 -0.50 -20.12 -31.29
C LYS A 85 -1.47 -20.02 -30.12
N LYS A 86 -2.37 -21.01 -29.96
CA LYS A 86 -3.29 -21.08 -28.81
C LYS A 86 -2.53 -21.24 -27.48
N LYS A 87 -1.56 -22.15 -27.41
CA LYS A 87 -0.73 -22.35 -26.20
C LYS A 87 0.05 -21.10 -25.80
N VAL A 88 0.59 -20.36 -26.77
CA VAL A 88 1.30 -19.10 -26.49
C VAL A 88 0.33 -18.03 -25.99
N LYS A 89 -0.83 -17.87 -26.65
CA LYS A 89 -1.87 -16.91 -26.25
C LYS A 89 -2.39 -17.15 -24.82
N ASP A 90 -2.53 -18.41 -24.45
CA ASP A 90 -3.11 -18.81 -23.17
C ASP A 90 -2.03 -19.16 -22.11
N LYS A 91 -0.74 -18.88 -22.36
CA LYS A 91 0.38 -19.29 -21.50
C LYS A 91 0.24 -18.84 -20.04
N ASN A 92 -0.30 -17.65 -19.81
CA ASN A 92 -0.49 -17.07 -18.47
C ASN A 92 -1.95 -17.15 -17.99
N LYS A 93 -2.81 -17.89 -18.72
CA LYS A 93 -4.23 -17.99 -18.40
C LYS A 93 -4.50 -19.29 -17.65
N VAL A 94 -5.28 -19.20 -16.58
CA VAL A 94 -5.76 -20.36 -15.83
C VAL A 94 -7.19 -20.66 -16.25
N LYS A 95 -7.43 -21.87 -16.77
CA LYS A 95 -8.78 -22.31 -17.09
C LYS A 95 -9.55 -22.58 -15.79
N LYS A 96 -10.70 -21.92 -15.62
CA LYS A 96 -11.62 -22.15 -14.51
C LYS A 96 -12.95 -22.67 -15.04
N GLN A 97 -13.58 -23.54 -14.27
CA GLN A 97 -14.95 -24.00 -14.51
C GLN A 97 -15.75 -23.70 -13.25
N TYR A 98 -16.88 -23.03 -13.41
CA TYR A 98 -17.75 -22.60 -12.32
C TYR A 98 -19.20 -22.89 -12.67
N GLN A 99 -20.01 -23.13 -11.64
CA GLN A 99 -21.46 -23.20 -11.75
C GLN A 99 -22.02 -21.89 -11.22
N LEU A 100 -22.88 -21.25 -12.01
CA LEU A 100 -23.56 -20.01 -11.65
C LEU A 100 -25.05 -20.29 -11.57
N ASN A 101 -25.75 -19.56 -10.70
CA ASN A 101 -27.21 -19.59 -10.71
C ASN A 101 -27.74 -18.95 -12.02
N LYS A 102 -29.01 -19.24 -12.32
CA LYS A 102 -29.67 -18.79 -13.55
C LYS A 102 -29.64 -17.26 -13.70
N GLU A 103 -29.85 -16.54 -12.60
CA GLU A 103 -29.87 -15.08 -12.57
C GLU A 103 -28.51 -14.49 -12.94
N THR A 104 -27.42 -14.98 -12.35
CA THR A 104 -26.06 -14.49 -12.63
C THR A 104 -25.65 -14.84 -14.05
N ALA A 105 -26.00 -16.04 -14.54
CA ALA A 105 -25.71 -16.43 -15.91
C ALA A 105 -26.43 -15.49 -16.91
N ASN A 106 -27.73 -15.26 -16.73
CA ASN A 106 -28.51 -14.34 -17.57
C ASN A 106 -27.95 -12.92 -17.53
N PHE A 107 -27.55 -12.45 -16.35
CA PHE A 107 -26.91 -11.15 -16.19
C PHE A 107 -25.60 -11.06 -16.99
N LEU A 108 -24.73 -12.06 -16.91
CA LEU A 108 -23.46 -12.08 -17.64
C LEU A 108 -23.69 -12.07 -19.16
N SER A 109 -24.66 -12.85 -19.65
CA SER A 109 -24.99 -12.87 -21.08
C SER A 109 -25.53 -11.52 -21.55
N ALA A 110 -26.49 -10.93 -20.82
CA ALA A 110 -27.03 -9.61 -21.15
C ALA A 110 -25.95 -8.51 -21.09
N PHE A 111 -25.09 -8.54 -20.07
CA PHE A 111 -24.00 -7.59 -19.92
C PHE A 111 -22.97 -7.72 -21.06
N LYS A 112 -22.65 -8.96 -21.46
CA LYS A 112 -21.77 -9.23 -22.61
C LYS A 112 -22.33 -8.60 -23.88
N GLU A 113 -23.61 -8.82 -24.17
CA GLU A 113 -24.29 -8.30 -25.36
C GLU A 113 -24.33 -6.77 -25.37
N GLN A 114 -24.75 -6.16 -24.25
CA GLN A 114 -24.84 -4.70 -24.11
C GLN A 114 -23.49 -3.99 -24.29
N ASN A 115 -22.40 -4.63 -23.87
CA ASN A 115 -21.06 -4.03 -23.91
C ASN A 115 -20.19 -4.61 -25.04
N HIS A 116 -20.77 -5.38 -25.97
CA HIS A 116 -20.09 -5.95 -27.14
C HIS A 116 -18.82 -6.74 -26.82
N TYR A 117 -18.81 -7.47 -25.69
CA TYR A 117 -17.69 -8.34 -25.37
C TYR A 117 -17.74 -9.64 -26.17
N ASP A 118 -16.59 -10.09 -26.68
CA ASP A 118 -16.50 -11.33 -27.47
C ASP A 118 -16.85 -12.58 -26.65
N ARG A 119 -16.53 -12.59 -25.35
CA ARG A 119 -16.66 -13.75 -24.45
C ARG A 119 -17.07 -13.33 -23.05
N GLU A 120 -17.86 -14.17 -22.39
CA GLU A 120 -18.26 -13.96 -21.00
C GLU A 120 -17.07 -14.02 -20.02
N GLU A 121 -16.02 -14.78 -20.34
CA GLU A 121 -14.77 -14.79 -19.56
C GLU A 121 -14.21 -13.37 -19.37
N VAL A 122 -14.31 -12.52 -20.40
CA VAL A 122 -13.84 -11.12 -20.36
C VAL A 122 -14.73 -10.28 -19.44
N VAL A 123 -16.04 -10.53 -19.46
CA VAL A 123 -16.99 -9.87 -18.55
C VAL A 123 -16.70 -10.22 -17.10
N VAL A 124 -16.46 -11.50 -16.81
CA VAL A 124 -16.11 -11.96 -15.46
C VAL A 124 -14.81 -11.30 -14.98
N GLU A 125 -13.77 -11.29 -15.82
CA GLU A 125 -12.49 -10.67 -15.48
C GLU A 125 -12.62 -9.15 -15.24
N TYR A 126 -13.42 -8.46 -16.06
CA TYR A 126 -13.74 -7.05 -15.87
C TYR A 126 -14.46 -6.79 -14.53
N LEU A 127 -15.51 -7.55 -14.23
CA LEU A 127 -16.28 -7.39 -13.00
C LEU A 127 -15.43 -7.67 -11.75
N VAL A 128 -14.60 -8.71 -11.80
CA VAL A 128 -13.65 -9.02 -10.71
C VAL A 128 -12.64 -7.90 -10.50
N THR A 129 -12.07 -7.38 -11.59
CA THR A 129 -11.10 -6.26 -11.53
C THR A 129 -11.76 -5.01 -10.97
N LYS A 130 -12.98 -4.69 -11.40
CA LYS A 130 -13.75 -3.56 -10.90
C LYS A 130 -14.02 -3.70 -9.40
N TYR A 131 -14.41 -4.88 -8.94
CA TYR A 131 -14.63 -5.14 -7.52
C TYR A 131 -13.34 -5.03 -6.70
N GLN A 132 -12.22 -5.56 -7.18
CA GLN A 132 -10.92 -5.43 -6.50
C GLN A 132 -10.50 -3.96 -6.35
N ASN A 133 -10.66 -3.16 -7.40
CA ASN A 133 -10.38 -1.73 -7.36
C ASN A 133 -11.28 -0.99 -6.38
N GLN A 134 -12.57 -1.32 -6.34
CA GLN A 134 -13.50 -0.75 -5.35
C GLN A 134 -13.11 -1.13 -3.93
N LYS A 135 -12.76 -2.41 -3.68
CA LYS A 135 -12.32 -2.86 -2.35
C LYS A 135 -11.09 -2.10 -1.85
N LEU A 136 -10.10 -1.88 -2.72
CA LEU A 136 -8.91 -1.07 -2.40
C LEU A 136 -9.28 0.38 -2.04
N GLN A 137 -10.26 0.97 -2.72
CA GLN A 137 -10.76 2.31 -2.39
C GLN A 137 -11.43 2.34 -1.00
N PHE A 138 -12.29 1.37 -0.69
CA PHE A 138 -12.94 1.26 0.63
C PHE A 138 -11.92 1.10 1.77
N GLU A 139 -10.90 0.25 1.60
CA GLU A 139 -9.82 0.10 2.58
C GLU A 139 -9.03 1.41 2.80
N HIS A 140 -8.91 2.25 1.76
CA HIS A 140 -8.28 3.56 1.88
C HIS A 140 -9.15 4.56 2.64
N PHE A 141 -10.47 4.54 2.42
CA PHE A 141 -11.41 5.38 3.17
C PHE A 141 -11.45 5.02 4.66
N ASP A 142 -11.48 3.73 5.00
CA ASP A 142 -11.45 3.27 6.40
C ASP A 142 -10.16 3.72 7.12
N LYS A 143 -9.02 3.71 6.42
CA LYS A 143 -7.75 4.20 6.97
C LYS A 143 -7.77 5.71 7.19
N LEU A 144 -8.35 6.47 6.24
CA LEU A 144 -8.50 7.92 6.37
C LEU A 144 -9.40 8.28 7.55
N ASP A 145 -10.52 7.58 7.74
CA ASP A 145 -11.47 7.87 8.80
C ASP A 145 -10.87 7.58 10.19
N ARG A 146 -10.18 6.44 10.34
CA ARG A 146 -9.41 6.14 11.57
C ARG A 146 -8.33 7.17 11.85
N SER A 147 -7.65 7.68 10.82
CA SER A 147 -6.64 8.74 10.98
C SER A 147 -7.26 10.08 11.39
N SER A 148 -8.44 10.42 10.86
CA SER A 148 -9.19 11.62 11.23
C SER A 148 -9.60 11.62 12.70
N ILE A 149 -10.15 10.49 13.18
CA ILE A 149 -10.50 10.28 14.60
C ILE A 149 -9.25 10.44 15.48
N ARG A 150 -8.12 9.84 15.08
CA ARG A 150 -6.86 9.96 15.83
C ARG A 150 -6.35 11.41 15.90
N VAL A 151 -6.47 12.17 14.82
CA VAL A 151 -6.08 13.58 14.79
C VAL A 151 -6.98 14.43 15.69
N GLN A 152 -8.29 14.17 15.72
CA GLN A 152 -9.19 14.86 16.64
C GLN A 152 -8.85 14.57 18.10
N HIS A 153 -8.55 13.30 18.45
CA HIS A 153 -8.12 12.95 19.80
C HIS A 153 -6.85 13.70 20.22
N LEU A 154 -5.82 13.69 19.35
CA LEU A 154 -4.56 14.40 19.61
C LEU A 154 -4.76 15.92 19.75
N LYS A 155 -5.69 16.51 18.98
CA LYS A 155 -6.05 17.94 19.14
C LYS A 155 -6.69 18.20 20.51
N ASN A 156 -7.61 17.34 20.95
CA ASN A 156 -8.25 17.47 22.25
C ASN A 156 -7.24 17.33 23.40
N GLU A 157 -6.31 16.37 23.31
CA GLU A 157 -5.22 16.22 24.28
C GLU A 157 -4.30 17.44 24.30
N LEU A 158 -3.93 17.96 23.13
CA LEU A 158 -3.10 19.15 23.01
C LEU A 158 -3.77 20.37 23.66
N ASP A 159 -5.07 20.58 23.42
CA ASP A 159 -5.81 21.68 24.03
C ASP A 159 -5.98 21.52 25.54
N HIS A 160 -6.11 20.29 26.03
CA HIS A 160 -6.08 20.02 27.47
C HIS A 160 -4.72 20.36 28.09
N CYS A 161 -3.61 19.93 27.47
CA CYS A 161 -2.26 20.27 27.90
C CYS A 161 -2.02 21.78 27.93
N LYS A 162 -2.48 22.52 26.90
CA LYS A 162 -2.38 23.99 26.88
C LYS A 162 -3.11 24.64 28.06
N LYS A 163 -4.30 24.16 28.42
CA LYS A 163 -5.05 24.68 29.58
C LYS A 163 -4.29 24.43 30.89
N LEU A 164 -3.71 23.24 31.05
CA LEU A 164 -2.87 22.93 32.22
C LEU A 164 -1.63 23.81 32.29
N CYS A 165 -0.95 24.06 31.16
CA CYS A 165 0.18 24.98 31.12
C CYS A 165 -0.21 26.40 31.52
N ALA A 166 -1.32 26.92 30.99
CA ALA A 166 -1.81 28.25 31.34
C ALA A 166 -2.16 28.36 32.84
N GLN A 167 -2.78 27.32 33.42
CA GLN A 167 -3.05 27.27 34.85
C GLN A 167 -1.75 27.27 35.66
N ASN A 168 -0.78 26.44 35.30
CA ASN A 168 0.51 26.37 35.98
C ASN A 168 1.28 27.70 35.91
N GLU A 169 1.18 28.43 34.80
CA GLU A 169 1.77 29.77 34.68
C GLU A 169 1.09 30.77 35.63
N SER A 170 -0.24 30.72 35.73
CA SER A 170 -1.00 31.54 36.70
C SER A 170 -0.61 31.20 38.14
N ASP A 171 -0.56 29.90 38.48
CA ASP A 171 -0.20 29.44 39.83
C ASP A 171 1.24 29.82 40.17
N LYS A 172 2.16 29.73 39.21
CA LYS A 172 3.54 30.19 39.38
C LYS A 172 3.61 31.67 39.71
N LEU A 173 2.89 32.51 38.96
CA LEU A 173 2.84 33.95 39.22
C LEU A 173 2.27 34.25 40.61
N PHE A 174 1.18 33.58 40.97
CA PHE A 174 0.56 33.69 42.29
C PHE A 174 1.53 33.33 43.43
N LEU A 175 2.22 32.19 43.31
CA LEU A 175 3.23 31.77 44.28
C LEU A 175 4.40 32.76 44.36
N GLN A 176 4.83 33.30 43.22
CA GLN A 176 5.91 34.29 43.18
C GLN A 176 5.55 35.57 43.93
N VAL A 177 4.31 36.05 43.78
CA VAL A 177 3.81 37.20 44.55
C VAL A 177 3.85 36.91 46.05
N HIS A 178 3.33 35.75 46.48
CA HIS A 178 3.34 35.39 47.90
C HIS A 178 4.75 35.20 48.49
N VAL A 179 5.68 34.63 47.72
CA VAL A 179 7.08 34.52 48.17
C VAL A 179 7.69 35.91 48.37
N ASN A 180 7.40 36.87 47.49
CA ASN A 180 7.87 38.24 47.65
C ASN A 180 7.27 38.92 48.90
N GLU A 181 5.96 38.75 49.14
CA GLU A 181 5.30 39.25 50.35
C GLU A 181 5.93 38.67 51.63
N LEU A 182 6.21 37.36 51.65
CA LEU A 182 6.87 36.71 52.77
C LEU A 182 8.29 37.22 52.98
N ASN A 183 9.05 37.45 51.90
CA ASN A 183 10.38 38.04 51.98
C ASN A 183 10.34 39.46 52.56
N ASP A 184 9.38 40.29 52.14
CA ASP A 184 9.21 41.65 52.67
C ASP A 184 8.85 41.64 54.16
N LEU A 185 7.92 40.76 54.57
CA LEU A 185 7.54 40.60 55.97
C LEU A 185 8.74 40.13 56.82
N LEU A 186 9.51 39.18 56.30
CA LEU A 186 10.70 38.67 56.97
C LEU A 186 11.75 39.78 57.12
N ALA A 187 12.02 40.55 56.07
CA ALA A 187 12.96 41.68 56.13
C ALA A 187 12.52 42.73 57.16
N ARG A 188 11.23 43.09 57.21
CA ARG A 188 10.69 44.00 58.22
C ARG A 188 10.84 43.45 59.64
N ALA A 189 10.61 42.15 59.85
CA ALA A 189 10.77 41.51 61.14
C ALA A 189 12.24 41.54 61.61
N TYR A 190 13.19 41.31 60.70
CA TYR A 190 14.63 41.43 61.00
C TYR A 190 15.01 42.86 61.38
N LEU A 191 14.60 43.86 60.60
CA LEU A 191 14.86 45.27 60.90
C LEU A 191 14.28 45.69 62.25
N PHE A 192 13.05 45.26 62.56
CA PHE A 192 12.42 45.56 63.84
C PHE A 192 13.16 44.90 65.01
N ASN A 193 13.62 43.67 64.83
CA ASN A 193 14.42 42.97 65.83
C ASN A 193 15.78 43.66 66.07
N GLU A 194 16.47 44.08 65.00
CA GLU A 194 17.70 44.86 65.11
C GLU A 194 17.48 46.18 65.85
N PHE A 195 16.44 46.94 65.46
CA PHE A 195 16.06 48.19 66.13
C PHE A 195 15.80 47.99 67.63
N LEU A 196 15.06 46.95 68.00
CA LEU A 196 14.79 46.63 69.40
C LEU A 196 16.08 46.27 70.17
N LYS A 197 16.97 45.46 69.58
CA LYS A 197 18.25 45.12 70.18
C LYS A 197 19.11 46.36 70.43
N GLU A 198 19.18 47.26 69.44
CA GLU A 198 19.90 48.53 69.56
C GLU A 198 19.29 49.40 70.67
N THR A 199 17.97 49.57 70.67
CA THR A 199 17.26 50.36 71.68
C THR A 199 17.48 49.83 73.09
N LEU A 200 17.39 48.51 73.30
CA LEU A 200 17.62 47.88 74.60
C LEU A 200 19.07 48.09 75.07
N LYS A 201 20.02 48.01 74.15
CA LYS A 201 21.44 48.27 74.43
C LYS A 201 21.70 49.73 74.80
N GLU A 202 21.08 50.69 74.10
CA GLU A 202 21.19 52.13 74.40
C GLU A 202 20.68 52.49 75.81
N HIS A 203 19.66 51.78 76.28
CA HIS A 203 19.04 52.01 77.59
C HIS A 203 19.64 51.12 78.70
N GLU A 204 20.73 50.40 78.43
CA GLU A 204 21.38 49.46 79.37
C GLU A 204 20.42 48.43 79.99
N ILE A 205 19.36 48.06 79.26
CA ILE A 205 18.37 47.10 79.73
C ILE A 205 18.93 45.70 79.50
N GLU A 206 19.33 45.03 80.57
CA GLU A 206 19.65 43.61 80.53
C GLU A 206 18.39 42.81 80.16
N TYR A 207 18.46 42.08 79.06
CA TYR A 207 17.42 41.14 78.66
C TYR A 207 18.02 39.77 78.40
N TYR A 208 17.29 38.74 78.78
CA TYR A 208 17.62 37.36 78.44
C TYR A 208 16.92 37.02 77.14
N GLN A 209 17.67 36.46 76.18
CA GLN A 209 17.07 35.99 74.93
C GLN A 209 15.98 34.95 75.25
N PRO A 210 14.72 35.17 74.84
CA PRO A 210 13.66 34.20 75.09
C PRO A 210 14.03 32.87 74.44
N VAL A 211 13.96 31.78 75.21
CA VAL A 211 14.09 30.43 74.65
C VAL A 211 12.79 30.10 73.94
N ILE A 212 12.80 30.24 72.62
CA ILE A 212 11.67 29.82 71.78
C ILE A 212 11.71 28.29 71.69
N LYS A 213 10.67 27.62 72.17
CA LYS A 213 10.55 26.16 72.06
C LYS A 213 9.99 25.78 70.69
N ASP A 214 10.49 24.67 70.13
CA ASP A 214 10.03 24.16 68.84
C ASP A 214 8.51 23.86 68.84
N ASP A 215 7.97 23.41 69.98
CA ASP A 215 6.53 23.15 70.15
C ASP A 215 5.68 24.42 69.96
N ASP A 216 6.16 25.57 70.45
CA ASP A 216 5.47 26.85 70.29
C ASP A 216 5.51 27.31 68.83
N VAL A 217 6.64 27.09 68.15
CA VAL A 217 6.79 27.38 66.71
C VAL A 217 5.83 26.53 65.87
N GLU A 218 5.75 25.23 66.14
CA GLU A 218 4.83 24.35 65.40
C GLU A 218 3.36 24.68 65.67
N LYS A 219 3.01 25.07 66.91
CA LYS A 219 1.67 25.56 67.24
C LYS A 219 1.33 26.80 66.40
N TYR A 220 2.21 27.80 66.35
CA TYR A 220 1.98 29.00 65.56
C TYR A 220 1.92 28.71 64.05
N LYS A 221 2.76 27.81 63.53
CA LYS A 221 2.66 27.34 62.12
C LYS A 221 1.30 26.72 61.84
N ALA A 222 0.76 25.92 62.77
CA ALA A 222 -0.56 25.30 62.63
C ALA A 222 -1.70 26.34 62.64
N GLU A 223 -1.64 27.33 63.52
CA GLU A 223 -2.61 28.44 63.57
C GLU A 223 -2.58 29.26 62.27
N ILE A 224 -1.39 29.61 61.78
CA ILE A 224 -1.23 30.30 60.49
C ILE A 224 -1.83 29.46 59.35
N ARG A 225 -1.52 28.16 59.28
CA ARG A 225 -2.08 27.26 58.25
C ARG A 225 -3.60 27.18 58.32
N ASN A 226 -4.17 27.11 59.52
CA ASN A 226 -5.62 27.06 59.70
C ASN A 226 -6.29 28.36 59.27
N ASN A 227 -5.72 29.51 59.65
CA ASN A 227 -6.23 30.82 59.25
C ASN A 227 -6.17 30.99 57.73
N LEU A 228 -5.07 30.61 57.08
CA LEU A 228 -4.93 30.67 55.62
C LEU A 228 -5.94 29.76 54.90
N ARG A 229 -6.23 28.56 55.44
CA ARG A 229 -7.26 27.66 54.87
C ARG A 229 -8.67 28.26 54.89
N THR A 230 -9.00 29.12 55.87
CA THR A 230 -10.29 29.82 55.93
C THR A 230 -10.43 30.91 54.87
N TYR A 231 -9.33 31.49 54.37
CA TYR A 231 -9.35 32.55 53.35
C TYR A 231 -9.24 32.03 51.90
N LEU A 232 -8.93 30.75 51.70
CA LEU A 232 -8.72 30.12 50.38
C LEU A 232 -9.90 29.22 49.93
N LYS A 233 -11.09 29.36 50.53
CA LYS A 233 -12.36 28.78 50.03
C LYS A 233 -13.12 29.79 49.20
#